data_AF-A0A2S9PS68-F1
#
_entry.id   AF-A0A2S9PS68-F1
#
_cell.length_a   1.000
_cell.length_b   1.000
_cell.length_c   1.000
_cell.angle_alpha   90.00
_cell.angle_beta   90.00
_cell.angle_gamma   90.00
#
_symmetry.space_group_name_H-M   'P 1'
#
loop_
_entity.id
_entity.type
_entity.pdbx_description
1 polymer ?
#
loop_
_entity_poly.entity_id
_entity_poly.type
_entity_poly.pdbx_seq_one_letter_code
_entity_poly.pdbx_strand_id
1 'polypeptide(L)'
;MSHRRIPKRKAVLAGAGAVGIAAAAILLPQANASQSGADDAPPPARTMTAGSAVQVADRLAASLGDSYGGAYYDAAAHRLVVNVAGGDDAQTERIERAGAVARQVRNSATALTAATRTLTAEARVPGTAWAVDPRTNRVVVTADRTVTGARWDRLESAVEGLGEDVARIRRSAGAFRPFADGGDAVFGGGARCSLGFNVTTGDGRRGFLTAGHCTAAADQWSDADGTVLGTVQESVFPGAGDFGLVAYDDPAADAPDAVDLGDGEKLAVRGAVEAAVGGQVFRMGSTTGLRDGQVTGLNATVNYPEGTVTGLIQTDVCAEPGDSGGSLFTREGDAVGLTSGGSGDCDSGGETFFQPVTTALAAVGARIGDDQGAGAEEQQPGGGEQPGGGEQQPGGGEQPGGGEQQTGGTEQPGGGKQPDGGEQPGGGGGAPGR
;
A
#
# COMPACT_ATOMS: atom_id res chain seq x y z
N MET A 1 99.37 -38.08 3.71
CA MET A 1 100.02 -38.93 2.70
C MET A 1 99.10 -39.07 1.48
N SER A 2 99.66 -39.38 0.31
CA SER A 2 98.97 -39.72 -0.95
C SER A 2 98.03 -38.68 -1.60
N HIS A 3 98.52 -38.09 -2.69
CA HIS A 3 97.70 -37.41 -3.71
C HIS A 3 97.18 -38.42 -4.77
N ARG A 4 96.40 -37.88 -5.74
CA ARG A 4 96.20 -38.36 -7.14
C ARG A 4 95.13 -39.48 -7.30
N ARG A 5 94.29 -39.48 -8.35
CA ARG A 5 94.37 -38.83 -9.69
C ARG A 5 93.01 -38.27 -10.21
N ILE A 6 93.11 -37.32 -11.14
CA ILE A 6 92.06 -36.84 -12.07
C ILE A 6 92.54 -37.14 -13.51
N PRO A 7 91.65 -37.48 -14.46
CA PRO A 7 91.64 -36.79 -15.76
C PRO A 7 90.18 -36.47 -16.23
N LYS A 8 89.80 -35.22 -16.54
CA LYS A 8 90.18 -34.32 -17.66
C LYS A 8 89.52 -34.65 -19.03
N ARG A 9 88.57 -33.81 -19.49
CA ARG A 9 88.58 -32.94 -20.71
C ARG A 9 87.19 -32.26 -20.88
N LYS A 10 87.09 -30.92 -20.88
CA LYS A 10 87.09 -29.94 -22.02
C LYS A 10 85.82 -30.03 -22.91
N ALA A 11 85.16 -28.96 -23.37
CA ALA A 11 85.45 -27.50 -23.40
C ALA A 11 84.14 -26.66 -23.30
N VAL A 12 84.10 -25.50 -22.63
CA VAL A 12 84.18 -24.10 -23.17
C VAL A 12 83.15 -23.72 -24.23
N LEU A 13 82.25 -22.78 -23.87
CA LEU A 13 82.01 -21.53 -24.62
C LEU A 13 81.33 -20.50 -23.69
N ALA A 14 81.62 -19.21 -23.92
CA ALA A 14 81.14 -18.10 -23.10
C ALA A 14 80.06 -17.30 -23.85
N GLY A 15 79.11 -16.74 -23.11
CA GLY A 15 78.13 -15.78 -23.62
C GLY A 15 77.66 -14.89 -22.46
N ALA A 16 78.03 -13.62 -22.48
CA ALA A 16 77.56 -12.64 -21.50
C ALA A 16 76.25 -12.01 -21.98
N GLY A 17 75.23 -12.04 -21.13
CA GLY A 17 73.93 -11.39 -21.32
C GLY A 17 73.48 -10.80 -19.99
N ALA A 18 72.98 -9.57 -20.01
CA ALA A 18 72.98 -8.70 -18.83
C ALA A 18 71.67 -8.70 -18.01
N VAL A 19 71.84 -8.50 -16.69
CA VAL A 19 70.90 -7.91 -15.71
C VAL A 19 69.53 -8.60 -15.49
N GLY A 20 69.29 -8.95 -14.21
CA GLY A 20 67.97 -9.37 -13.73
C GLY A 20 68.07 -10.15 -12.41
N ILE A 21 68.44 -9.48 -11.31
CA ILE A 21 68.52 -10.14 -9.99
C ILE A 21 67.11 -10.38 -9.45
N ALA A 22 66.60 -11.60 -9.65
CA ALA A 22 65.46 -12.11 -8.90
C ALA A 22 65.97 -12.67 -7.56
N ALA A 23 65.76 -11.92 -6.47
CA ALA A 23 65.93 -12.41 -5.11
C ALA A 23 64.55 -12.70 -4.52
N ALA A 24 64.22 -13.98 -4.36
CA ALA A 24 63.00 -14.39 -3.68
C ALA A 24 63.16 -14.24 -2.16
N ALA A 25 62.20 -13.57 -1.52
CA ALA A 25 62.01 -13.58 -0.08
C ALA A 25 60.53 -13.86 0.21
N ILE A 26 60.27 -14.85 1.07
CA ILE A 26 58.92 -15.22 1.50
C ILE A 26 58.88 -15.08 3.03
N LEU A 27 57.72 -14.70 3.57
CA LEU A 27 57.36 -14.61 5.00
C LEU A 27 57.96 -13.35 5.70
N LEU A 28 57.21 -12.47 6.37
CA LEU A 28 55.79 -12.47 6.80
C LEU A 28 55.17 -11.07 6.59
N PRO A 29 53.84 -10.95 6.58
CA PRO A 29 53.25 -9.94 7.48
C PRO A 29 52.02 -10.47 8.24
N GLN A 30 52.10 -10.43 9.56
CA GLN A 30 50.93 -10.19 10.43
C GLN A 30 51.13 -8.83 11.07
N ALA A 31 50.86 -7.79 10.26
CA ALA A 31 50.74 -6.43 10.71
C ALA A 31 49.40 -5.93 10.16
N ASN A 32 48.39 -5.85 11.03
CA ASN A 32 47.13 -5.18 10.72
C ASN A 32 47.37 -3.67 10.68
N ALA A 33 48.05 -3.20 9.62
CA ALA A 33 47.91 -1.84 9.16
C ALA A 33 46.52 -1.74 8.53
N SER A 34 45.57 -1.13 9.24
CA SER A 34 44.28 -0.75 8.69
C SER A 34 44.52 0.09 7.43
N GLN A 35 44.23 -0.47 6.26
CA GLN A 35 44.23 0.28 5.01
C GLN A 35 43.00 1.20 4.98
N SER A 36 43.12 2.33 5.65
CA SER A 36 42.32 3.52 5.35
C SER A 36 42.70 3.99 3.94
N GLY A 37 41.94 3.56 2.93
CA GLY A 37 42.23 3.90 1.53
C GLY A 37 41.82 2.88 0.47
N ALA A 38 40.65 2.23 0.61
CA ALA A 38 39.90 1.66 -0.50
C ALA A 38 38.42 1.58 -0.12
N ASP A 39 37.55 2.01 -1.05
CA ASP A 39 36.09 1.82 -1.03
C ASP A 39 35.26 2.55 0.06
N ASP A 40 35.48 3.86 0.23
CA ASP A 40 34.46 4.80 0.76
C ASP A 40 33.36 5.15 -0.28
N ALA A 41 33.34 4.47 -1.43
CA ALA A 41 32.29 4.60 -2.42
C ALA A 41 31.02 3.84 -1.97
N PRO A 42 29.83 4.46 -1.94
CA PRO A 42 28.59 3.77 -1.63
C PRO A 42 28.38 2.55 -2.55
N PRO A 43 27.92 1.40 -2.02
CA PRO A 43 27.70 0.22 -2.84
C PRO A 43 26.64 0.51 -3.92
N PRO A 44 26.80 0.00 -5.15
CA PRO A 44 25.88 0.31 -6.23
C PRO A 44 24.45 -0.16 -5.91
N ALA A 45 23.46 0.62 -6.31
CA ALA A 45 22.04 0.32 -6.08
C ALA A 45 21.68 -1.10 -6.56
N ARG A 46 21.11 -1.87 -5.62
CA ARG A 46 20.80 -3.29 -5.77
C ARG A 46 19.49 -3.48 -6.53
N THR A 47 19.41 -4.57 -7.28
CA THR A 47 18.12 -5.01 -7.84
C THR A 47 17.28 -5.67 -6.75
N MET A 48 15.96 -5.46 -6.80
CA MET A 48 14.99 -6.00 -5.84
C MET A 48 13.62 -6.16 -6.49
N THR A 49 12.70 -6.91 -5.87
CA THR A 49 11.30 -6.98 -6.32
C THR A 49 10.52 -5.73 -5.89
N ALA A 50 9.37 -5.47 -6.49
CA ALA A 50 8.50 -4.35 -6.10
C ALA A 50 8.05 -4.46 -4.62
N GLY A 51 7.68 -5.66 -4.15
CA GLY A 51 7.33 -5.88 -2.74
C GLY A 51 8.50 -5.64 -1.77
N SER A 52 9.71 -6.08 -2.11
CA SER A 52 10.91 -5.73 -1.33
C SER A 52 11.22 -4.23 -1.36
N ALA A 53 10.93 -3.55 -2.47
CA ALA A 53 11.11 -2.11 -2.61
C ALA A 53 10.21 -1.32 -1.65
N VAL A 54 8.96 -1.76 -1.39
CA VAL A 54 8.10 -1.15 -0.36
C VAL A 54 8.73 -1.24 1.03
N GLN A 55 9.13 -2.44 1.45
CA GLN A 55 9.74 -2.66 2.77
C GLN A 55 11.04 -1.88 2.99
N VAL A 56 11.78 -1.56 1.92
CA VAL A 56 12.96 -0.68 1.99
C VAL A 56 12.53 0.80 2.00
N ALA A 57 11.54 1.18 1.21
CA ALA A 57 10.99 2.54 1.17
C ALA A 57 10.42 2.98 2.53
N ASP A 58 9.65 2.13 3.22
CA ASP A 58 9.05 2.47 4.52
C ASP A 58 10.10 2.72 5.60
N ARG A 59 11.11 1.85 5.67
CA ARG A 59 12.25 2.02 6.59
C ARG A 59 13.05 3.28 6.26
N LEU A 60 13.23 3.59 4.97
CA LEU A 60 13.90 4.83 4.56
C LEU A 60 13.05 6.06 4.89
N ALA A 61 11.75 6.05 4.63
CA ALA A 61 10.82 7.14 4.96
C ALA A 61 10.86 7.47 6.46
N ALA A 62 10.76 6.46 7.33
CA ALA A 62 10.88 6.63 8.78
C ALA A 62 12.26 7.18 9.20
N SER A 63 13.34 6.81 8.50
CA SER A 63 14.71 7.27 8.81
C SER A 63 15.08 8.65 8.25
N LEU A 64 14.37 9.11 7.22
CA LEU A 64 14.61 10.38 6.52
C LEU A 64 13.70 11.50 7.03
N GLY A 65 12.56 11.17 7.63
CA GLY A 65 11.63 12.14 8.23
C GLY A 65 11.14 13.17 7.20
N ASP A 66 11.17 14.45 7.58
CA ASP A 66 10.68 15.56 6.74
C ASP A 66 11.41 15.72 5.39
N SER A 67 12.62 15.17 5.25
CA SER A 67 13.35 15.17 3.98
C SER A 67 12.85 14.10 3.00
N TYR A 68 12.02 13.14 3.41
CA TYR A 68 11.49 12.13 2.50
C TYR A 68 10.54 12.75 1.46
N GLY A 69 10.82 12.57 0.17
CA GLY A 69 10.03 13.11 -0.95
C GLY A 69 9.11 12.08 -1.65
N GLY A 70 8.84 10.95 -0.99
CA GLY A 70 8.22 9.78 -1.62
C GLY A 70 9.24 8.85 -2.30
N ALA A 71 8.77 7.71 -2.81
CA ALA A 71 9.60 6.74 -3.51
C ALA A 71 8.81 6.07 -4.65
N TYR A 72 9.53 5.47 -5.61
CA TYR A 72 8.94 4.64 -6.65
C TYR A 72 9.87 3.50 -7.07
N TYR A 73 9.29 2.44 -7.59
CA TYR A 73 9.99 1.34 -8.22
C TYR A 73 10.20 1.64 -9.71
N ASP A 74 11.46 1.60 -10.13
CA ASP A 74 11.84 1.56 -11.53
C ASP A 74 11.82 0.10 -11.99
N ALA A 75 10.73 -0.29 -12.65
CA ALA A 75 10.54 -1.65 -13.15
C ALA A 75 11.52 -2.05 -14.25
N ALA A 76 12.06 -1.10 -15.03
CA ALA A 76 13.03 -1.40 -16.07
C ALA A 76 14.44 -1.62 -15.49
N ALA A 77 14.80 -0.88 -14.43
CA ALA A 77 16.07 -1.04 -13.73
C ALA A 77 16.00 -2.04 -12.56
N HIS A 78 14.81 -2.56 -12.21
CA HIS A 78 14.51 -3.35 -11.02
C HIS A 78 14.98 -2.70 -9.70
N ARG A 79 14.84 -1.37 -9.58
CA ARG A 79 15.43 -0.57 -8.49
C ARG A 79 14.41 0.30 -7.78
N LEU A 80 14.58 0.43 -6.46
CA LEU A 80 13.91 1.47 -5.68
C LEU A 80 14.61 2.82 -5.91
N VAL A 81 13.84 3.84 -6.25
CA VAL A 81 14.27 5.25 -6.26
C VAL A 81 13.58 5.97 -5.11
N VAL A 82 14.36 6.62 -4.25
CA VAL A 82 13.86 7.40 -3.10
C VAL A 82 14.15 8.87 -3.34
N ASN A 83 13.10 9.68 -3.29
CA ASN A 83 13.22 11.12 -3.38
C ASN A 83 13.65 11.72 -2.04
N VAL A 84 14.51 12.74 -2.09
CA VAL A 84 14.90 13.53 -0.92
C VAL A 84 14.71 15.01 -1.22
N ALA A 85 14.04 15.73 -0.34
CA ALA A 85 13.80 17.17 -0.44
C ALA A 85 14.75 17.91 0.50
N GLY A 86 15.58 18.81 -0.05
CA GLY A 86 16.57 19.57 0.70
C GLY A 86 17.63 18.72 1.42
N GLY A 87 17.93 17.52 0.89
CA GLY A 87 18.72 16.53 1.60
C GLY A 87 20.23 16.71 1.51
N ASP A 88 20.93 16.24 2.53
CA ASP A 88 22.40 16.25 2.61
C ASP A 88 23.06 14.96 2.10
N ASP A 89 24.39 14.94 2.11
CA ASP A 89 25.19 13.79 1.70
C ASP A 89 24.94 12.57 2.62
N ALA A 90 24.73 12.79 3.92
CA ALA A 90 24.50 11.71 4.89
C ALA A 90 23.15 11.00 4.69
N GLN A 91 22.12 11.73 4.24
CA GLN A 91 20.83 11.18 3.81
C GLN A 91 20.95 10.43 2.48
N THR A 92 21.72 10.97 1.52
CA THR A 92 22.01 10.35 0.24
C THR A 92 22.70 9.00 0.44
N GLU A 93 23.81 8.97 1.19
CA GLU A 93 24.53 7.75 1.54
C GLU A 93 23.65 6.74 2.33
N ARG A 94 22.67 7.20 3.12
CA ARG A 94 21.75 6.30 3.84
C ARG A 94 20.87 5.49 2.88
N ILE A 95 20.38 6.13 1.83
CA ILE A 95 19.56 5.49 0.78
C ILE A 95 20.40 4.52 -0.04
N GLU A 96 21.62 4.92 -0.42
CA GLU A 96 22.51 4.09 -1.22
C GLU A 96 23.03 2.87 -0.44
N ARG A 97 23.37 3.02 0.85
CA ARG A 97 23.68 1.88 1.74
C ARG A 97 22.48 0.93 1.91
N ALA A 98 21.25 1.42 1.87
CA ALA A 98 20.05 0.57 1.82
C ALA A 98 19.87 -0.16 0.47
N GLY A 99 20.65 0.19 -0.55
CA GLY A 99 20.62 -0.40 -1.89
C GLY A 99 19.67 0.29 -2.87
N ALA A 100 19.13 1.46 -2.51
CA ALA A 100 18.25 2.26 -3.35
C ALA A 100 19.00 3.40 -4.05
N VAL A 101 18.36 4.03 -5.04
CA VAL A 101 18.88 5.22 -5.73
C VAL A 101 18.32 6.47 -5.05
N ALA A 102 19.20 7.34 -4.54
CA ALA A 102 18.80 8.65 -4.05
C ALA A 102 18.50 9.61 -5.21
N ARG A 103 17.45 10.42 -5.08
CA ARG A 103 17.10 11.45 -6.06
C ARG A 103 16.69 12.74 -5.37
N GLN A 104 17.46 13.81 -5.56
CA GLN A 104 17.12 15.12 -5.01
C GLN A 104 15.91 15.72 -5.74
N VAL A 105 14.97 16.28 -4.98
CA VAL A 105 13.70 16.85 -5.46
C VAL A 105 13.32 18.14 -4.72
N ARG A 106 12.26 18.83 -5.16
CA ARG A 106 11.80 20.10 -4.56
C ARG A 106 10.88 19.90 -3.35
N ASN A 107 9.93 18.97 -3.46
CA ASN A 107 8.85 18.81 -2.49
C ASN A 107 9.07 17.58 -1.61
N SER A 108 8.92 17.74 -0.28
CA SER A 108 8.79 16.60 0.63
C SER A 108 7.41 15.94 0.51
N ALA A 109 7.28 14.71 0.99
CA ALA A 109 6.00 14.03 1.14
C ALA A 109 5.05 14.86 2.03
N THR A 110 5.55 15.47 3.11
CA THR A 110 4.78 16.37 3.98
C THR A 110 4.20 17.57 3.20
N ALA A 111 4.98 18.18 2.29
CA ALA A 111 4.52 19.29 1.46
C ALA A 111 3.46 18.83 0.43
N LEU A 112 3.66 17.68 -0.23
CA LEU A 112 2.69 17.12 -1.18
C LEU A 112 1.39 16.69 -0.48
N THR A 113 1.46 16.14 0.72
CA THR A 113 0.28 15.85 1.57
C THR A 113 -0.40 17.12 2.09
N ALA A 114 0.31 18.24 2.26
CA ALA A 114 -0.34 19.52 2.51
C ALA A 114 -1.14 19.99 1.28
N ALA A 115 -0.56 19.87 0.08
CA ALA A 115 -1.24 20.22 -1.17
C ALA A 115 -2.51 19.38 -1.42
N THR A 116 -2.50 18.07 -1.16
CA THR A 116 -3.73 17.23 -1.27
C THR A 116 -4.81 17.61 -0.25
N ARG A 117 -4.43 18.14 0.92
CA ARG A 117 -5.38 18.71 1.90
C ARG A 117 -5.98 20.04 1.45
N THR A 118 -5.19 20.91 0.81
CA THR A 118 -5.71 22.13 0.16
C THR A 118 -6.71 21.77 -0.94
N LEU A 119 -6.37 20.85 -1.86
CA LEU A 119 -7.31 20.37 -2.89
C LEU A 119 -8.58 19.76 -2.29
N THR A 120 -8.46 19.04 -1.18
CA THR A 120 -9.59 18.49 -0.42
C THR A 120 -10.54 19.57 0.12
N ALA A 121 -10.01 20.68 0.63
CA ALA A 121 -10.82 21.79 1.14
C ALA A 121 -11.38 22.68 0.02
N GLU A 122 -10.56 22.97 -0.99
CA GLU A 122 -10.82 24.05 -1.94
C GLU A 122 -11.30 23.55 -3.30
N ALA A 123 -10.96 22.33 -3.71
CA ALA A 123 -11.18 21.80 -5.06
C ALA A 123 -11.96 20.47 -5.10
N ARG A 124 -12.63 20.07 -4.02
CA ARG A 124 -13.53 18.91 -4.00
C ARG A 124 -14.71 19.12 -4.95
N VAL A 125 -14.62 18.51 -6.13
CA VAL A 125 -15.57 18.65 -7.24
C VAL A 125 -15.83 17.25 -7.83
N PRO A 126 -17.09 16.79 -7.99
CA PRO A 126 -17.38 15.53 -8.67
C PRO A 126 -16.77 15.48 -10.08
N GLY A 127 -16.18 14.34 -10.44
CA GLY A 127 -15.40 14.21 -11.67
C GLY A 127 -13.93 14.67 -11.55
N THR A 128 -13.41 14.83 -10.33
CA THR A 128 -11.97 15.05 -10.08
C THR A 128 -11.35 13.94 -9.24
N ALA A 129 -10.07 13.67 -9.48
CA ALA A 129 -9.23 12.83 -8.64
C ALA A 129 -7.86 13.49 -8.46
N TRP A 130 -7.14 13.16 -7.39
CA TRP A 130 -5.74 13.55 -7.24
C TRP A 130 -4.91 12.52 -6.47
N ALA A 131 -3.67 12.34 -6.92
CA ALA A 131 -2.69 11.45 -6.30
C ALA A 131 -1.29 12.09 -6.32
N VAL A 132 -0.42 11.65 -5.41
CA VAL A 132 1.00 12.03 -5.46
C VAL A 132 1.72 11.18 -6.50
N ASP A 133 2.37 11.84 -7.46
CA ASP A 133 3.26 11.22 -8.44
C ASP A 133 4.71 11.37 -7.95
N PRO A 134 5.30 10.34 -7.31
CA PRO A 134 6.69 10.38 -6.86
C PRO A 134 7.70 10.41 -8.03
N ARG A 135 7.32 10.03 -9.26
CA ARG A 135 8.24 10.10 -10.42
C ARG A 135 8.45 11.55 -10.85
N THR A 136 7.42 12.40 -10.82
CA THR A 136 7.56 13.84 -11.11
C THR A 136 7.63 14.74 -9.86
N ASN A 137 7.48 14.17 -8.66
CA ASN A 137 7.48 14.87 -7.37
C ASN A 137 6.41 15.98 -7.27
N ARG A 138 5.22 15.71 -7.84
CA ARG A 138 4.08 16.63 -7.88
C ARG A 138 2.78 15.91 -7.53
N VAL A 139 1.77 16.64 -7.09
CA VAL A 139 0.38 16.17 -7.08
C VAL A 139 -0.16 16.24 -8.50
N VAL A 140 -0.68 15.13 -9.01
CA VAL A 140 -1.41 15.09 -10.28
C VAL A 140 -2.89 15.17 -9.98
N VAL A 141 -3.55 16.17 -10.54
CA VAL A 141 -4.98 16.41 -10.40
C VAL A 141 -5.64 16.04 -11.72
N THR A 142 -6.30 14.88 -11.79
CA THR A 142 -7.08 14.51 -12.97
C THR A 142 -8.48 15.12 -12.88
N ALA A 143 -8.89 15.82 -13.94
CA ALA A 143 -10.26 16.27 -14.16
C ALA A 143 -10.87 15.52 -15.34
N ASP A 144 -12.04 14.94 -15.13
CA ASP A 144 -12.76 14.20 -16.16
C ASP A 144 -13.48 15.14 -17.15
N ARG A 145 -14.16 14.55 -18.15
CA ARG A 145 -14.90 15.32 -19.18
C ARG A 145 -16.11 16.11 -18.67
N THR A 146 -16.58 15.88 -17.43
CA THR A 146 -17.74 16.54 -16.82
C THR A 146 -17.37 17.80 -16.03
N VAL A 147 -16.10 18.00 -15.71
CA VAL A 147 -15.57 19.19 -15.02
C VAL A 147 -15.42 20.35 -16.00
N THR A 148 -16.42 21.24 -16.04
CA THR A 148 -16.52 22.36 -16.99
C THR A 148 -17.08 23.63 -16.33
N GLY A 149 -16.85 24.79 -16.96
CA GLY A 149 -17.27 26.11 -16.47
C GLY A 149 -16.75 26.40 -15.06
N ALA A 150 -17.57 26.98 -14.19
CA ALA A 150 -17.19 27.32 -12.82
C ALA A 150 -16.61 26.16 -11.97
N ARG A 151 -16.88 24.89 -12.32
CA ARG A 151 -16.22 23.72 -11.70
C ARG A 151 -14.76 23.58 -12.14
N TRP A 152 -14.46 23.88 -13.40
CA TRP A 152 -13.11 23.94 -13.93
C TRP A 152 -12.36 25.15 -13.38
N ASP A 153 -12.95 26.35 -13.44
CA ASP A 153 -12.31 27.59 -13.00
C ASP A 153 -11.88 27.52 -11.53
N ARG A 154 -12.71 26.87 -10.68
CA ARG A 154 -12.40 26.58 -9.27
C ARG A 154 -11.22 25.61 -9.11
N LEU A 155 -11.15 24.56 -9.92
CA LEU A 155 -10.08 23.56 -9.89
C LEU A 155 -8.75 24.18 -10.36
N GLU A 156 -8.79 24.94 -11.43
CA GLU A 156 -7.66 25.68 -12.02
C GLU A 156 -7.09 26.67 -11.00
N SER A 157 -7.94 27.52 -10.42
CA SER A 157 -7.54 28.48 -9.37
C SER A 157 -6.86 27.82 -8.16
N ALA A 158 -7.37 26.66 -7.72
CA ALA A 158 -6.81 25.95 -6.57
C ALA A 158 -5.46 25.28 -6.88
N VAL A 159 -5.25 24.80 -8.12
CA VAL A 159 -3.95 24.25 -8.54
C VAL A 159 -2.93 25.35 -8.82
N GLU A 160 -3.34 26.47 -9.42
CA GLU A 160 -2.49 27.66 -9.58
C GLU A 160 -2.03 28.21 -8.23
N GLY A 161 -2.92 28.26 -7.22
CA GLY A 161 -2.60 28.68 -5.85
C GLY A 161 -1.59 27.78 -5.12
N LEU A 162 -1.42 26.52 -5.55
CA LEU A 162 -0.39 25.61 -5.06
C LEU A 162 0.96 25.78 -5.77
N GLY A 163 0.96 26.35 -6.98
CA GLY A 163 2.13 26.54 -7.82
C GLY A 163 2.45 25.33 -8.71
N GLU A 164 2.94 25.63 -9.93
CA GLU A 164 3.22 24.63 -10.99
C GLU A 164 4.21 23.54 -10.58
N ASP A 165 5.06 23.82 -9.60
CA ASP A 165 6.05 22.90 -9.05
C ASP A 165 5.49 21.92 -8.01
N VAL A 166 4.30 22.18 -7.48
CA VAL A 166 3.65 21.36 -6.45
C VAL A 166 2.52 20.53 -7.04
N ALA A 167 1.71 21.12 -7.92
CA ALA A 167 0.55 20.46 -8.51
C ALA A 167 0.42 20.75 -10.01
N ARG A 168 -0.19 19.81 -10.76
CA ARG A 168 -0.58 19.99 -12.17
C ARG A 168 -1.94 19.37 -12.46
N ILE A 169 -2.69 19.96 -13.39
CA ILE A 169 -3.94 19.38 -13.89
C ILE A 169 -3.66 18.48 -15.12
N ARG A 170 -4.35 17.34 -15.21
CA ARG A 170 -4.50 16.50 -16.40
C ARG A 170 -5.98 16.34 -16.73
N ARG A 171 -6.33 16.18 -18.01
CA ARG A 171 -7.67 15.76 -18.43
C ARG A 171 -7.77 14.24 -18.60
N SER A 172 -8.82 13.63 -18.08
CA SER A 172 -9.26 12.28 -18.47
C SER A 172 -10.32 12.38 -19.58
N ALA A 173 -10.30 11.43 -20.51
CA ALA A 173 -11.27 11.33 -21.60
C ALA A 173 -12.62 10.75 -21.14
N GLY A 174 -12.61 9.81 -20.20
CA GLY A 174 -13.81 9.24 -19.60
C GLY A 174 -14.43 10.17 -18.55
N ALA A 175 -15.54 9.74 -17.96
CA ALA A 175 -16.09 10.32 -16.72
C ALA A 175 -15.77 9.37 -15.55
N PHE A 176 -15.47 9.92 -14.36
CA PHE A 176 -15.27 9.09 -13.17
C PHE A 176 -16.60 8.55 -12.66
N ARG A 177 -16.64 7.24 -12.43
CA ARG A 177 -17.76 6.51 -11.84
C ARG A 177 -17.22 5.34 -11.00
N PRO A 178 -17.94 4.90 -9.96
CA PRO A 178 -17.84 3.52 -9.52
C PRO A 178 -18.09 2.63 -10.74
N PHE A 179 -17.33 1.56 -10.88
CA PHE A 179 -17.77 0.50 -11.78
C PHE A 179 -18.84 -0.31 -11.03
N ALA A 180 -19.81 -0.87 -11.72
CA ALA A 180 -20.69 -1.90 -11.20
C ALA A 180 -21.01 -2.77 -12.41
N ASP A 181 -21.02 -4.09 -12.22
CA ASP A 181 -21.32 -5.17 -13.17
C ASP A 181 -20.27 -6.31 -13.32
N GLY A 182 -19.57 -6.79 -12.27
CA GLY A 182 -19.04 -8.19 -12.17
C GLY A 182 -17.53 -8.54 -12.12
N GLY A 183 -17.20 -9.69 -11.48
CA GLY A 183 -15.86 -10.35 -11.34
C GLY A 183 -15.80 -11.86 -11.59
N ASP A 184 -15.30 -12.65 -10.63
CA ASP A 184 -16.08 -13.84 -10.30
C ASP A 184 -17.47 -13.32 -9.92
N ALA A 185 -18.46 -13.62 -10.77
CA ALA A 185 -19.66 -12.80 -10.86
C ALA A 185 -20.57 -13.07 -9.67
N VAL A 186 -20.62 -12.11 -8.74
CA VAL A 186 -21.57 -12.10 -7.63
C VAL A 186 -22.68 -11.10 -7.91
N PHE A 187 -23.90 -11.40 -7.47
CA PHE A 187 -25.10 -10.64 -7.81
C PHE A 187 -25.90 -10.26 -6.57
N GLY A 188 -26.37 -9.02 -6.50
CA GLY A 188 -27.13 -8.48 -5.38
C GLY A 188 -27.83 -7.18 -5.76
N GLY A 189 -29.09 -7.01 -5.36
CA GLY A 189 -29.84 -5.75 -5.55
C GLY A 189 -30.13 -5.37 -7.03
N GLY A 190 -29.91 -6.29 -7.96
CA GLY A 190 -29.96 -6.03 -9.40
C GLY A 190 -28.63 -5.54 -10.00
N ALA A 191 -27.58 -5.38 -9.20
CA ALA A 191 -26.21 -5.16 -9.65
C ALA A 191 -25.46 -6.49 -9.78
N ARG A 192 -24.49 -6.54 -10.70
CA ARG A 192 -23.46 -7.59 -10.74
C ARG A 192 -22.16 -6.98 -10.16
N CYS A 193 -21.33 -7.72 -9.44
CA CYS A 193 -20.04 -7.27 -8.91
C CYS A 193 -19.04 -8.42 -8.84
N SER A 194 -17.80 -8.10 -8.48
CA SER A 194 -16.73 -9.07 -8.37
C SER A 194 -16.57 -9.58 -6.96
N LEU A 195 -16.38 -10.89 -6.82
CA LEU A 195 -15.57 -11.39 -5.74
C LEU A 195 -14.11 -10.92 -5.94
N GLY A 196 -13.51 -10.33 -4.92
CA GLY A 196 -12.12 -9.90 -4.93
C GLY A 196 -11.21 -10.97 -4.37
N PHE A 197 -11.28 -11.18 -3.04
CA PHE A 197 -10.49 -12.18 -2.35
C PHE A 197 -11.32 -12.91 -1.30
N ASN A 198 -11.17 -14.23 -1.25
CA ASN A 198 -11.62 -15.02 -0.11
C ASN A 198 -10.79 -14.67 1.13
N VAL A 199 -11.45 -14.67 2.28
CA VAL A 199 -10.88 -14.31 3.58
C VAL A 199 -11.34 -15.24 4.68
N THR A 200 -10.61 -15.22 5.79
CA THR A 200 -11.05 -15.74 7.09
C THR A 200 -11.11 -14.58 8.09
N THR A 201 -12.26 -14.37 8.72
CA THR A 201 -12.43 -13.38 9.80
C THR A 201 -11.80 -13.87 11.11
N GLY A 202 -11.55 -12.95 12.07
CA GLY A 202 -10.95 -13.29 13.36
C GLY A 202 -11.74 -14.28 14.24
N ASP A 203 -13.03 -14.48 13.95
CA ASP A 203 -13.88 -15.52 14.57
C ASP A 203 -13.87 -16.87 13.80
N GLY A 204 -13.07 -16.98 12.74
CA GLY A 204 -12.89 -18.19 11.94
C GLY A 204 -13.91 -18.40 10.82
N ARG A 205 -14.87 -17.50 10.61
CA ARG A 205 -15.81 -17.61 9.48
C ARG A 205 -15.11 -17.37 8.15
N ARG A 206 -15.54 -18.07 7.11
CA ARG A 206 -15.16 -17.78 5.73
C ARG A 206 -16.03 -16.65 5.19
N GLY A 207 -15.44 -15.82 4.35
CA GLY A 207 -16.15 -14.79 3.59
C GLY A 207 -15.33 -14.36 2.39
N PHE A 208 -15.79 -13.31 1.73
CA PHE A 208 -15.04 -12.65 0.67
C PHE A 208 -15.13 -11.14 0.77
N LEU A 209 -14.08 -10.48 0.30
CA LEU A 209 -14.04 -9.04 0.08
C LEU A 209 -14.53 -8.69 -1.33
N THR A 210 -15.27 -7.60 -1.41
CA THR A 210 -15.69 -6.93 -2.66
C THR A 210 -15.72 -5.41 -2.42
N ALA A 211 -16.23 -4.61 -3.35
CA ALA A 211 -16.34 -3.16 -3.18
C ALA A 211 -17.52 -2.76 -2.30
N GLY A 212 -17.41 -1.63 -1.61
CA GLY A 212 -18.42 -1.15 -0.66
C GLY A 212 -19.65 -0.60 -1.36
N HIS A 213 -19.48 0.05 -2.52
CA HIS A 213 -20.61 0.46 -3.36
C HIS A 213 -21.40 -0.73 -3.91
N CYS A 214 -20.78 -1.92 -4.02
CA CYS A 214 -21.49 -3.15 -4.32
C CYS A 214 -22.33 -3.57 -3.11
N THR A 215 -21.71 -3.84 -1.96
CA THR A 215 -22.43 -4.32 -0.76
C THR A 215 -23.51 -3.37 -0.25
N ALA A 216 -23.41 -2.06 -0.55
CA ALA A 216 -24.47 -1.10 -0.27
C ALA A 216 -25.77 -1.31 -1.08
N ALA A 217 -25.76 -2.11 -2.16
CA ALA A 217 -26.92 -2.37 -3.01
C ALA A 217 -27.85 -3.49 -2.50
N ALA A 218 -27.33 -4.44 -1.70
CA ALA A 218 -28.12 -5.53 -1.13
C ALA A 218 -27.42 -6.27 0.02
N ASP A 219 -28.22 -6.73 0.98
CA ASP A 219 -27.79 -7.49 2.16
C ASP A 219 -27.27 -8.91 1.83
N GLN A 220 -27.71 -9.51 0.71
CA GLN A 220 -27.33 -10.86 0.30
C GLN A 220 -26.80 -10.90 -1.13
N TRP A 221 -25.82 -11.77 -1.36
CA TRP A 221 -25.12 -11.92 -2.61
C TRP A 221 -25.14 -13.38 -3.10
N SER A 222 -25.35 -13.57 -4.39
CA SER A 222 -25.45 -14.88 -5.05
C SER A 222 -24.40 -15.06 -6.14
N ASP A 223 -24.15 -16.31 -6.55
CA ASP A 223 -23.37 -16.64 -7.75
C ASP A 223 -24.16 -16.44 -9.06
N ALA A 224 -23.55 -16.80 -10.18
CA ALA A 224 -24.14 -16.72 -11.52
C ALA A 224 -25.30 -17.69 -11.78
N ASP A 225 -25.41 -18.78 -11.01
CA ASP A 225 -26.55 -19.72 -11.06
C ASP A 225 -27.71 -19.25 -10.17
N GLY A 226 -27.51 -18.19 -9.38
CA GLY A 226 -28.49 -17.62 -8.46
C GLY A 226 -28.50 -18.28 -7.07
N THR A 227 -27.48 -19.07 -6.74
CA THR A 227 -27.30 -19.63 -5.40
C THR A 227 -26.82 -18.53 -4.47
N VAL A 228 -27.54 -18.28 -3.37
CA VAL A 228 -27.08 -17.33 -2.34
C VAL A 228 -25.79 -17.86 -1.72
N LEU A 229 -24.72 -17.08 -1.84
CA LEU A 229 -23.40 -17.37 -1.29
C LEU A 229 -23.33 -16.92 0.17
N GLY A 230 -23.83 -15.71 0.46
CA GLY A 230 -23.59 -15.10 1.75
C GLY A 230 -24.27 -13.76 1.98
N THR A 231 -24.08 -13.28 3.21
CA THR A 231 -24.73 -12.08 3.77
C THR A 231 -23.67 -11.01 4.12
N VAL A 232 -23.92 -9.77 3.73
CA VAL A 232 -23.07 -8.61 4.03
C VAL A 232 -22.89 -8.45 5.55
N GLN A 233 -21.65 -8.30 5.99
CA GLN A 233 -21.28 -8.05 7.39
C GLN A 233 -20.79 -6.61 7.61
N GLU A 234 -20.13 -6.02 6.61
CA GLU A 234 -19.57 -4.68 6.66
C GLU A 234 -19.62 -4.07 5.24
N SER A 235 -19.84 -2.76 5.15
CA SER A 235 -19.99 -2.05 3.86
C SER A 235 -19.57 -0.59 4.00
N VAL A 236 -18.36 -0.27 3.52
CA VAL A 236 -17.75 1.06 3.61
C VAL A 236 -17.72 1.69 2.21
N PHE A 237 -18.70 2.55 1.93
CA PHE A 237 -18.70 3.47 0.79
C PHE A 237 -19.72 4.61 0.98
N PRO A 238 -19.43 5.86 0.58
CA PRO A 238 -18.12 6.41 0.25
C PRO A 238 -17.33 6.78 1.54
N GLY A 239 -16.22 7.50 1.39
CA GLY A 239 -15.49 8.10 2.51
C GLY A 239 -14.16 7.41 2.79
N ALA A 240 -14.10 6.65 3.88
CA ALA A 240 -12.88 6.02 4.40
C ALA A 240 -12.33 4.88 3.52
N GLY A 241 -13.11 4.44 2.53
CA GLY A 241 -12.71 3.42 1.57
C GLY A 241 -13.85 3.07 0.62
N ASP A 242 -13.62 2.01 -0.15
CA ASP A 242 -14.61 1.34 -0.99
C ASP A 242 -14.43 -0.18 -0.90
N PHE A 243 -14.91 -0.77 0.20
CA PHE A 243 -14.87 -2.22 0.43
C PHE A 243 -16.11 -2.69 1.19
N GLY A 244 -16.45 -3.96 1.00
CA GLY A 244 -17.42 -4.69 1.80
C GLY A 244 -16.94 -6.10 2.10
N LEU A 245 -17.43 -6.65 3.21
CA LEU A 245 -17.24 -8.05 3.59
C LEU A 245 -18.58 -8.78 3.49
N VAL A 246 -18.60 -9.86 2.72
CA VAL A 246 -19.72 -10.82 2.69
C VAL A 246 -19.25 -12.08 3.40
N ALA A 247 -19.94 -12.51 4.46
CA ALA A 247 -19.67 -13.81 5.08
C ALA A 247 -20.48 -14.89 4.35
N TYR A 248 -19.87 -16.04 4.08
CA TYR A 248 -20.59 -17.16 3.48
C TYR A 248 -21.65 -17.69 4.45
N ASP A 249 -22.86 -17.93 3.96
CA ASP A 249 -23.96 -18.48 4.74
C ASP A 249 -23.72 -19.98 5.04
N ASP A 250 -23.03 -20.70 4.15
CA ASP A 250 -22.50 -22.05 4.38
C ASP A 250 -21.05 -22.00 4.89
N PRO A 251 -20.77 -22.43 6.15
CA PRO A 251 -19.40 -22.50 6.67
C PRO A 251 -18.52 -23.55 5.97
N ALA A 252 -19.09 -24.43 5.15
CA ALA A 252 -18.39 -25.43 4.34
C ALA A 252 -18.21 -25.00 2.86
N ALA A 253 -18.51 -23.75 2.50
CA ALA A 253 -18.35 -23.23 1.15
C ALA A 253 -16.92 -23.45 0.59
N ASP A 254 -16.82 -23.89 -0.67
CA ASP A 254 -15.56 -24.06 -1.39
C ASP A 254 -15.00 -22.68 -1.82
N ALA A 255 -14.36 -22.02 -0.87
CA ALA A 255 -13.82 -20.66 -0.99
C ALA A 255 -12.28 -20.68 -0.88
N PRO A 256 -11.55 -21.21 -1.89
CA PRO A 256 -10.09 -21.30 -1.83
C PRO A 256 -9.45 -19.91 -1.81
N ASP A 257 -8.33 -19.77 -1.11
CA ASP A 257 -7.48 -18.57 -1.13
C ASP A 257 -6.71 -18.47 -2.46
N ALA A 258 -7.45 -18.22 -3.54
CA ALA A 258 -6.98 -18.16 -4.92
C ALA A 258 -7.81 -17.15 -5.73
N VAL A 259 -7.19 -16.55 -6.75
CA VAL A 259 -7.88 -15.82 -7.82
C VAL A 259 -8.08 -16.79 -8.99
N ASP A 260 -9.31 -16.91 -9.49
CA ASP A 260 -9.57 -17.58 -10.78
C ASP A 260 -9.09 -16.66 -11.92
N LEU A 261 -8.27 -17.17 -12.84
CA LEU A 261 -7.72 -16.41 -13.96
C LEU A 261 -8.53 -16.60 -15.26
N GLY A 262 -9.57 -17.44 -15.23
CA GLY A 262 -10.24 -17.96 -16.41
C GLY A 262 -9.61 -19.26 -16.92
N ASP A 263 -10.29 -19.90 -17.88
CA ASP A 263 -9.85 -21.12 -18.59
C ASP A 263 -9.43 -22.31 -17.68
N GLY A 264 -9.82 -22.29 -16.40
CA GLY A 264 -9.48 -23.30 -15.40
C GLY A 264 -8.13 -23.07 -14.70
N GLU A 265 -7.47 -21.95 -14.95
CA GLU A 265 -6.26 -21.54 -14.22
C GLU A 265 -6.61 -20.81 -12.93
N LYS A 266 -5.91 -21.12 -11.83
CA LYS A 266 -6.05 -20.44 -10.54
C LYS A 266 -4.69 -20.02 -9.99
N LEU A 267 -4.59 -18.76 -9.55
CA LEU A 267 -3.43 -18.24 -8.84
C LEU A 267 -3.67 -18.29 -7.34
N ALA A 268 -2.93 -19.14 -6.63
CA ALA A 268 -2.96 -19.18 -5.16
C ALA A 268 -2.53 -17.83 -4.57
N VAL A 269 -3.34 -17.28 -3.67
CA VAL A 269 -3.06 -16.02 -2.97
C VAL A 269 -2.41 -16.34 -1.63
N ARG A 270 -1.23 -15.74 -1.39
CA ARG A 270 -0.33 -16.10 -0.28
C ARG A 270 -0.40 -15.13 0.90
N GLY A 271 -1.01 -13.97 0.71
CA GLY A 271 -1.13 -12.91 1.70
C GLY A 271 -1.46 -11.57 1.02
N ALA A 272 -1.49 -10.51 1.82
CA ALA A 272 -1.72 -9.14 1.36
C ALA A 272 -0.43 -8.30 1.43
N VAL A 273 -0.22 -7.42 0.44
CA VAL A 273 0.91 -6.49 0.38
C VAL A 273 0.47 -5.09 -0.01
N GLU A 274 1.24 -4.10 0.43
CA GLU A 274 1.09 -2.72 -0.01
C GLU A 274 1.56 -2.53 -1.46
N ALA A 275 0.89 -1.62 -2.18
CA ALA A 275 1.22 -1.30 -3.56
C ALA A 275 2.46 -0.38 -3.67
N ALA A 276 3.34 -0.64 -4.66
CA ALA A 276 4.47 0.22 -4.99
C ALA A 276 4.19 1.01 -6.27
N VAL A 277 4.37 2.34 -6.29
CA VAL A 277 4.32 3.11 -7.55
C VAL A 277 5.36 2.58 -8.52
N GLY A 278 4.94 2.17 -9.71
CA GLY A 278 5.75 1.53 -10.73
C GLY A 278 5.85 0.00 -10.64
N GLY A 279 5.25 -0.64 -9.63
CA GLY A 279 5.05 -2.09 -9.63
C GLY A 279 4.06 -2.50 -10.73
N GLN A 280 4.34 -3.61 -11.42
CA GLN A 280 3.37 -4.26 -12.28
C GLN A 280 2.31 -4.95 -11.42
N VAL A 281 1.05 -4.84 -11.84
CA VAL A 281 -0.10 -5.44 -11.18
C VAL A 281 -1.06 -6.03 -12.21
N PHE A 282 -1.79 -7.05 -11.79
CA PHE A 282 -2.81 -7.76 -12.57
C PHE A 282 -4.17 -7.54 -11.90
N ARG A 283 -5.23 -7.35 -12.70
CA ARG A 283 -6.62 -7.27 -12.23
C ARG A 283 -7.43 -8.41 -12.84
N MET A 284 -8.30 -9.04 -12.06
CA MET A 284 -9.37 -9.90 -12.55
C MET A 284 -10.75 -9.22 -12.45
N GLY A 285 -11.67 -9.53 -13.36
CA GLY A 285 -13.02 -8.96 -13.43
C GLY A 285 -13.92 -9.74 -14.42
N SER A 286 -15.26 -9.72 -14.28
CA SER A 286 -16.16 -10.55 -15.11
C SER A 286 -16.29 -10.02 -16.51
N THR A 287 -16.26 -8.68 -16.62
CA THR A 287 -16.60 -8.01 -17.86
C THR A 287 -15.41 -8.04 -18.78
N THR A 288 -14.22 -7.72 -18.24
CA THR A 288 -13.02 -7.55 -19.06
C THR A 288 -11.97 -8.64 -18.86
N GLY A 289 -12.16 -9.56 -17.91
CA GLY A 289 -11.25 -10.65 -17.60
C GLY A 289 -9.95 -10.18 -16.95
N LEU A 290 -8.91 -11.01 -17.10
CA LEU A 290 -7.55 -10.72 -16.66
C LEU A 290 -6.94 -9.57 -17.48
N ARG A 291 -6.49 -8.51 -16.80
CA ARG A 291 -5.76 -7.37 -17.39
C ARG A 291 -4.55 -7.02 -16.55
N ASP A 292 -3.58 -6.32 -17.13
CA ASP A 292 -2.38 -5.88 -16.43
C ASP A 292 -2.00 -4.43 -16.73
N GLY A 293 -1.09 -3.89 -15.93
CA GLY A 293 -0.63 -2.51 -15.97
C GLY A 293 0.29 -2.18 -14.80
N GLN A 294 0.42 -0.91 -14.47
CA GLN A 294 1.26 -0.41 -13.38
C GLN A 294 0.48 0.47 -12.40
N VAL A 295 0.92 0.44 -11.14
CA VAL A 295 0.56 1.46 -10.16
C VAL A 295 1.18 2.79 -10.56
N THR A 296 0.37 3.81 -10.80
CA THR A 296 0.79 5.16 -11.20
C THR A 296 0.77 6.17 -10.06
N GLY A 297 0.03 5.90 -8.98
CA GLY A 297 -0.05 6.73 -7.79
C GLY A 297 -0.61 5.98 -6.58
N LEU A 298 -0.41 6.54 -5.39
CA LEU A 298 -0.90 6.03 -4.11
C LEU A 298 -1.58 7.15 -3.32
N ASN A 299 -2.38 6.78 -2.32
CA ASN A 299 -3.16 7.71 -1.50
C ASN A 299 -4.06 8.63 -2.34
N ALA A 300 -4.59 8.10 -3.44
CA ALA A 300 -5.47 8.84 -4.33
C ALA A 300 -6.76 9.22 -3.61
N THR A 301 -7.23 10.43 -3.87
CA THR A 301 -8.58 10.89 -3.54
C THR A 301 -9.38 10.95 -4.82
N VAL A 302 -10.55 10.34 -4.85
CA VAL A 302 -11.47 10.35 -6.00
C VAL A 302 -12.80 10.93 -5.55
N ASN A 303 -13.35 11.85 -6.34
CA ASN A 303 -14.64 12.48 -6.08
C ASN A 303 -15.66 11.93 -7.08
N TYR A 304 -16.26 10.80 -6.74
CA TYR A 304 -17.38 10.22 -7.47
C TYR A 304 -18.66 11.06 -7.27
N PRO A 305 -19.68 10.91 -8.12
CA PRO A 305 -21.00 11.54 -7.94
C PRO A 305 -21.65 11.20 -6.57
N GLU A 306 -21.43 9.99 -6.08
CA GLU A 306 -21.97 9.45 -4.83
C GLU A 306 -21.22 10.00 -3.60
N GLY A 307 -19.96 10.39 -3.75
CA GLY A 307 -19.15 10.98 -2.71
C GLY A 307 -17.64 10.85 -2.95
N THR A 308 -16.86 11.35 -1.99
CA THR A 308 -15.40 11.21 -2.01
C THR A 308 -14.98 9.87 -1.42
N VAL A 309 -14.06 9.17 -2.08
CA VAL A 309 -13.27 8.08 -1.49
C VAL A 309 -11.80 8.51 -1.41
N THR A 310 -11.11 8.15 -0.33
CA THR A 310 -9.70 8.51 -0.07
C THR A 310 -8.83 7.29 0.21
N GLY A 311 -7.54 7.39 -0.07
CA GLY A 311 -6.57 6.32 0.25
C GLY A 311 -6.41 5.27 -0.86
N LEU A 312 -6.95 5.52 -2.06
CA LEU A 312 -6.95 4.55 -3.14
C LEU A 312 -5.59 4.41 -3.83
N ILE A 313 -5.34 3.23 -4.39
CA ILE A 313 -4.27 2.96 -5.34
C ILE A 313 -4.74 3.44 -6.71
N GLN A 314 -3.91 4.17 -7.45
CA GLN A 314 -4.20 4.59 -8.83
C GLN A 314 -3.34 3.76 -9.79
N THR A 315 -3.94 3.24 -10.87
CA THR A 315 -3.24 2.47 -11.90
C THR A 315 -3.63 2.93 -13.31
N ASP A 316 -2.89 2.44 -14.31
CA ASP A 316 -3.28 2.50 -15.74
C ASP A 316 -3.90 1.18 -16.27
N VAL A 317 -4.19 0.22 -15.37
CA VAL A 317 -4.96 -1.00 -15.71
C VAL A 317 -6.37 -0.57 -16.13
N CYS A 318 -6.82 -0.95 -17.32
CA CYS A 318 -8.20 -0.67 -17.73
C CYS A 318 -9.21 -1.42 -16.84
N ALA A 319 -10.45 -0.95 -16.77
CA ALA A 319 -11.57 -1.62 -16.12
C ALA A 319 -12.89 -1.03 -16.64
N GLU A 320 -13.98 -1.79 -16.53
CA GLU A 320 -15.31 -1.40 -17.03
C GLU A 320 -16.40 -1.68 -15.99
N PRO A 321 -17.64 -1.17 -16.17
CA PRO A 321 -18.84 -1.67 -15.48
C PRO A 321 -18.90 -3.19 -15.57
N GLY A 322 -18.70 -3.84 -14.44
CA GLY A 322 -17.70 -4.89 -14.39
C GLY A 322 -16.96 -4.82 -13.08
N ASP A 323 -15.69 -4.52 -13.21
CA ASP A 323 -14.64 -5.25 -12.51
C ASP A 323 -14.47 -4.81 -11.04
N SER A 324 -15.43 -4.01 -10.53
CA SER A 324 -15.60 -3.56 -9.15
C SER A 324 -15.71 -4.67 -8.13
N GLY A 325 -14.99 -4.51 -7.04
CA GLY A 325 -14.65 -5.54 -6.07
C GLY A 325 -13.51 -6.45 -6.51
N GLY A 326 -13.14 -6.45 -7.79
CA GLY A 326 -12.26 -7.44 -8.40
C GLY A 326 -10.85 -7.35 -7.87
N SER A 327 -10.18 -8.49 -7.80
CA SER A 327 -8.82 -8.58 -7.27
C SER A 327 -7.83 -7.81 -8.13
N LEU A 328 -7.02 -6.98 -7.47
CA LEU A 328 -5.73 -6.49 -7.96
C LEU A 328 -4.63 -7.23 -7.22
N PHE A 329 -3.70 -7.86 -7.93
CA PHE A 329 -2.71 -8.79 -7.39
C PHE A 329 -1.38 -8.76 -8.14
N THR A 330 -0.35 -9.38 -7.56
CA THR A 330 0.97 -9.62 -8.20
C THR A 330 1.00 -10.99 -8.87
N ARG A 331 1.88 -11.20 -9.86
CA ARG A 331 2.05 -12.53 -10.49
C ARG A 331 2.56 -13.58 -9.50
N GLU A 332 3.17 -13.12 -8.42
CA GLU A 332 3.66 -13.89 -7.28
C GLU A 332 2.54 -14.35 -6.34
N GLY A 333 1.29 -13.91 -6.54
CA GLY A 333 0.14 -14.30 -5.72
C GLY A 333 -0.03 -13.45 -4.46
N ASP A 334 0.43 -12.20 -4.46
CA ASP A 334 0.14 -11.26 -3.37
C ASP A 334 -1.14 -10.47 -3.71
N ALA A 335 -2.07 -10.38 -2.77
CA ALA A 335 -3.23 -9.50 -2.87
C ALA A 335 -2.83 -8.04 -2.64
N VAL A 336 -3.27 -7.13 -3.51
CA VAL A 336 -2.88 -5.71 -3.49
C VAL A 336 -4.10 -4.80 -3.27
N GLY A 337 -5.23 -5.06 -3.94
CA GLY A 337 -6.40 -4.20 -3.82
C GLY A 337 -7.69 -4.75 -4.43
N LEU A 338 -8.79 -4.01 -4.24
CA LEU A 338 -10.13 -4.31 -4.77
C LEU A 338 -10.53 -3.18 -5.72
N THR A 339 -10.98 -3.47 -6.93
CA THR A 339 -11.41 -2.42 -7.88
C THR A 339 -12.55 -1.58 -7.28
N SER A 340 -12.42 -0.25 -7.34
CA SER A 340 -13.45 0.69 -6.85
C SER A 340 -14.19 1.36 -8.03
N GLY A 341 -13.43 1.90 -8.98
CA GLY A 341 -13.99 2.66 -10.08
C GLY A 341 -12.91 3.37 -10.88
N GLY A 342 -13.31 4.19 -11.84
CA GLY A 342 -12.35 4.81 -12.74
C GLY A 342 -12.99 5.61 -13.86
N SER A 343 -12.17 5.90 -14.87
CA SER A 343 -12.56 6.57 -16.10
C SER A 343 -11.87 5.93 -17.30
N GLY A 344 -12.54 5.92 -18.45
CA GLY A 344 -12.08 5.20 -19.64
C GLY A 344 -12.77 3.84 -19.77
N ASP A 345 -12.15 2.95 -20.54
CA ASP A 345 -12.57 1.59 -20.87
C ASP A 345 -11.36 0.76 -21.34
N CYS A 346 -11.54 -0.52 -21.68
CA CYS A 346 -10.46 -1.38 -22.15
C CYS A 346 -10.12 -1.24 -23.65
N ASP A 347 -10.89 -0.46 -24.42
CA ASP A 347 -10.61 -0.14 -25.83
C ASP A 347 -9.69 1.09 -25.98
N SER A 348 -9.93 2.13 -25.17
CA SER A 348 -9.24 3.42 -25.22
C SER A 348 -8.23 3.65 -24.09
N GLY A 349 -8.21 2.75 -23.10
CA GLY A 349 -7.44 2.88 -21.87
C GLY A 349 -8.12 3.78 -20.84
N GLY A 350 -7.53 3.89 -19.66
CA GLY A 350 -8.18 4.60 -18.56
C GLY A 350 -7.30 4.85 -17.33
N GLU A 351 -7.96 5.39 -16.31
CA GLU A 351 -7.43 5.56 -14.95
C GLU A 351 -8.36 4.77 -14.02
N THR A 352 -7.86 3.68 -13.42
CA THR A 352 -8.64 2.82 -12.50
C THR A 352 -8.05 2.90 -11.09
N PHE A 353 -8.95 3.03 -10.13
CA PHE A 353 -8.65 3.14 -8.70
C PHE A 353 -9.08 1.89 -7.95
N PHE A 354 -8.27 1.52 -6.96
CA PHE A 354 -8.46 0.32 -6.16
C PHE A 354 -8.33 0.64 -4.68
N GLN A 355 -9.20 0.06 -3.87
CA GLN A 355 -9.10 0.06 -2.42
C GLN A 355 -7.93 -0.86 -2.00
N PRO A 356 -6.93 -0.38 -1.25
CA PRO A 356 -5.90 -1.27 -0.68
C PRO A 356 -6.53 -2.40 0.13
N VAL A 357 -6.15 -3.64 -0.18
CA VAL A 357 -6.74 -4.82 0.46
C VAL A 357 -6.29 -4.95 1.92
N THR A 358 -5.04 -4.54 2.21
CA THR A 358 -4.49 -4.43 3.57
C THR A 358 -5.36 -3.56 4.48
N THR A 359 -5.82 -2.41 3.97
CA THR A 359 -6.73 -1.49 4.67
C THR A 359 -8.10 -2.13 4.91
N ALA A 360 -8.66 -2.81 3.90
CA ALA A 360 -9.95 -3.50 4.04
C ALA A 360 -9.89 -4.63 5.08
N LEU A 361 -8.84 -5.47 5.02
CA LEU A 361 -8.59 -6.56 5.97
C LEU A 361 -8.46 -6.07 7.41
N ALA A 362 -7.69 -4.99 7.62
CA ALA A 362 -7.52 -4.37 8.93
C ALA A 362 -8.83 -3.79 9.48
N ALA A 363 -9.67 -3.21 8.63
CA ALA A 363 -10.96 -2.64 9.02
C ALA A 363 -12.00 -3.70 9.42
N VAL A 364 -12.06 -4.83 8.69
CA VAL A 364 -13.05 -5.89 8.94
C VAL A 364 -12.54 -7.01 9.86
N GLY A 365 -11.29 -6.94 10.31
CA GLY A 365 -10.67 -7.94 11.18
C GLY A 365 -10.53 -9.31 10.51
N ALA A 366 -10.07 -9.35 9.26
CA ALA A 366 -9.89 -10.57 8.48
C ALA A 366 -8.48 -10.71 7.90
N ARG A 367 -8.16 -11.90 7.38
CA ARG A 367 -6.90 -12.26 6.74
C ARG A 367 -7.12 -13.04 5.44
N ILE A 368 -6.13 -13.02 4.55
CA ILE A 368 -6.07 -13.78 3.29
C ILE A 368 -4.95 -14.82 3.38
N GLY A 369 -5.23 -16.06 2.97
CA GLY A 369 -4.24 -17.12 2.94
C GLY A 369 -3.90 -17.70 4.32
N ASP A 370 -3.09 -18.76 4.30
CA ASP A 370 -2.67 -19.47 5.50
C ASP A 370 -1.45 -18.82 6.16
N ASP A 371 -1.61 -18.28 7.38
CA ASP A 371 -0.51 -17.87 8.27
C ASP A 371 0.35 -19.05 8.81
N GLN A 372 0.57 -20.10 8.01
CA GLN A 372 1.48 -21.23 8.30
C GLN A 372 2.97 -20.81 8.18
N GLY A 373 3.30 -19.55 8.51
CA GLY A 373 4.61 -18.93 8.23
C GLY A 373 5.05 -17.78 9.13
N ALA A 374 4.21 -17.28 10.04
CA ALA A 374 4.56 -16.21 10.99
C ALA A 374 4.72 -16.68 12.46
N GLY A 375 4.68 -18.00 12.68
CA GLY A 375 4.84 -18.65 13.99
C GLY A 375 6.23 -19.25 14.19
N ALA A 376 7.30 -18.48 13.98
CA ALA A 376 8.62 -18.88 14.45
C ALA A 376 8.68 -18.70 15.97
N GLU A 377 8.35 -19.77 16.72
CA GLU A 377 8.59 -19.82 18.16
C GLU A 377 10.07 -19.51 18.44
N GLU A 378 10.35 -18.45 19.20
CA GLU A 378 11.68 -18.21 19.76
C GLU A 378 11.99 -19.29 20.81
N GLN A 379 12.48 -20.43 20.33
CA GLN A 379 13.10 -21.44 21.19
C GLN A 379 14.41 -20.88 21.75
N GLN A 380 14.29 -20.24 22.92
CA GLN A 380 15.43 -19.70 23.67
C GLN A 380 16.48 -20.79 23.94
N PRO A 381 17.75 -20.59 23.56
CA PRO A 381 18.80 -21.56 23.81
C PRO A 381 19.37 -21.45 25.24
N GLY A 382 18.82 -22.26 26.15
CA GLY A 382 19.60 -22.91 27.21
C GLY A 382 19.85 -22.15 28.54
N GLY A 383 19.59 -22.86 29.64
CA GLY A 383 20.06 -22.53 30.99
C GLY A 383 19.98 -23.78 31.86
N GLY A 384 21.13 -24.39 32.17
CA GLY A 384 21.21 -25.72 32.77
C GLY A 384 21.00 -25.78 34.29
N GLU A 385 20.73 -26.98 34.79
CA GLU A 385 20.66 -27.31 36.22
C GLU A 385 22.03 -27.15 36.93
N GLN A 386 22.05 -26.57 38.14
CA GLN A 386 22.33 -27.30 39.39
C GLN A 386 22.17 -26.39 40.65
N PRO A 387 22.15 -26.94 41.90
CA PRO A 387 21.16 -26.51 42.88
C PRO A 387 21.70 -25.91 44.19
N GLY A 388 20.76 -25.36 44.99
CA GLY A 388 20.81 -25.45 46.45
C GLY A 388 21.29 -24.20 47.20
N GLY A 389 20.46 -23.75 48.15
CA GLY A 389 20.78 -22.67 49.09
C GLY A 389 19.51 -21.95 49.55
N GLY A 390 18.93 -22.41 50.66
CA GLY A 390 17.82 -21.69 51.30
C GLY A 390 18.32 -20.73 52.37
N GLU A 391 17.49 -19.78 52.80
CA GLU A 391 17.08 -19.63 54.21
C GLU A 391 16.05 -18.49 54.45
N GLN A 392 15.11 -18.78 55.35
CA GLN A 392 14.43 -17.88 56.31
C GLN A 392 13.49 -16.73 55.84
N GLN A 393 12.20 -16.94 56.13
CA GLN A 393 11.19 -15.92 56.49
C GLN A 393 11.45 -15.41 57.94
N PRO A 394 10.95 -14.24 58.39
CA PRO A 394 9.52 -13.92 58.62
C PRO A 394 9.12 -12.48 58.18
N GLY A 395 7.88 -11.96 58.29
CA GLY A 395 6.58 -12.47 58.74
C GLY A 395 5.69 -11.33 59.31
N GLY A 396 4.35 -11.40 59.13
CA GLY A 396 3.33 -10.51 59.72
C GLY A 396 3.02 -9.19 58.96
N GLY A 397 1.78 -8.69 58.89
CA GLY A 397 0.52 -9.23 59.42
C GLY A 397 -0.74 -8.43 59.02
N GLU A 398 -1.88 -9.12 59.12
CA GLU A 398 -3.28 -8.68 59.37
C GLU A 398 -3.92 -7.34 58.85
N GLN A 399 -5.00 -7.52 58.07
CA GLN A 399 -6.26 -6.73 58.08
C GLN A 399 -6.97 -6.78 59.47
N PRO A 400 -8.06 -6.03 59.81
CA PRO A 400 -9.09 -5.41 58.93
C PRO A 400 -9.65 -4.04 59.41
N GLY A 401 -10.76 -3.56 58.82
CA GLY A 401 -11.75 -2.72 59.52
C GLY A 401 -12.31 -1.53 58.75
N GLY A 402 -13.63 -1.53 58.49
CA GLY A 402 -14.36 -0.51 57.73
C GLY A 402 -14.78 0.75 58.51
N GLY A 403 -15.58 1.61 57.85
CA GLY A 403 -16.16 2.81 58.45
C GLY A 403 -16.80 3.75 57.41
N GLU A 404 -18.12 3.84 57.39
CA GLU A 404 -18.88 4.82 56.60
C GLU A 404 -18.88 6.21 57.27
N GLN A 405 -18.95 7.30 56.49
CA GLN A 405 -19.85 8.42 56.78
C GLN A 405 -20.08 9.39 55.60
N GLN A 406 -21.24 10.05 55.63
CA GLN A 406 -21.80 10.92 54.59
C GLN A 406 -21.39 12.40 54.74
N THR A 407 -21.38 13.16 53.64
CA THR A 407 -21.99 14.51 53.39
C THR A 407 -21.61 14.91 51.95
N GLY A 408 -22.39 15.63 51.12
CA GLY A 408 -23.75 16.18 51.18
C GLY A 408 -24.18 16.63 49.76
N GLY A 409 -25.41 17.13 49.57
CA GLY A 409 -25.97 17.64 48.30
C GLY A 409 -25.25 18.87 47.70
N THR A 410 -25.73 19.64 46.72
CA THR A 410 -27.03 19.81 46.01
C THR A 410 -26.72 20.59 44.69
N GLU A 411 -27.52 20.65 43.61
CA GLU A 411 -28.88 20.21 43.26
C GLU A 411 -29.04 20.18 41.71
N GLN A 412 -30.23 19.88 41.18
CA GLN A 412 -30.62 20.12 39.77
C GLN A 412 -31.95 20.91 39.73
N PRO A 413 -32.13 21.84 38.79
CA PRO A 413 -33.42 21.92 38.09
C PRO A 413 -33.23 22.18 36.58
N GLY A 414 -34.22 21.99 35.70
CA GLY A 414 -35.62 21.58 35.89
C GLY A 414 -36.41 22.06 34.68
N GLY A 415 -37.22 21.19 34.05
CA GLY A 415 -37.87 21.50 32.78
C GLY A 415 -39.35 21.89 32.90
N GLY A 416 -39.87 22.54 31.84
CA GLY A 416 -41.28 22.48 31.46
C GLY A 416 -42.06 23.80 31.45
N LYS A 417 -42.53 24.21 30.26
CA LYS A 417 -43.95 24.54 30.01
C LYS A 417 -44.27 24.80 28.53
N GLN A 418 -45.43 24.28 28.12
CA GLN A 418 -46.22 24.71 26.95
C GLN A 418 -47.17 25.85 27.40
N PRO A 419 -47.74 26.67 26.49
CA PRO A 419 -49.12 26.40 26.04
C PRO A 419 -49.51 26.88 24.61
N ASP A 420 -50.80 26.68 24.30
CA ASP A 420 -51.61 26.91 23.09
C ASP A 420 -51.59 28.26 22.35
N GLY A 421 -52.14 28.22 21.13
CA GLY A 421 -52.72 29.33 20.35
C GLY A 421 -51.82 29.84 19.20
N GLY A 422 -52.26 30.00 17.95
CA GLY A 422 -53.56 29.77 17.31
C GLY A 422 -54.06 31.01 16.58
N GLU A 423 -53.90 31.10 15.24
CA GLU A 423 -54.78 31.85 14.33
C GLU A 423 -54.42 31.66 12.84
N GLN A 424 -55.43 31.73 11.98
CA GLN A 424 -55.37 31.83 10.52
C GLN A 424 -56.14 33.12 10.16
N PRO A 425 -55.77 33.90 9.12
CA PRO A 425 -56.60 33.84 7.90
C PRO A 425 -55.93 34.26 6.57
N GLY A 426 -56.43 33.71 5.45
CA GLY A 426 -56.51 34.35 4.11
C GLY A 426 -55.22 34.76 3.37
N GLY A 427 -55.18 34.82 2.02
CA GLY A 427 -56.17 34.46 1.02
C GLY A 427 -55.83 35.08 -0.36
N GLY A 428 -56.01 34.33 -1.45
CA GLY A 428 -55.79 34.78 -2.84
C GLY A 428 -54.31 34.86 -3.26
N GLY A 429 -53.94 34.64 -4.53
CA GLY A 429 -54.71 34.24 -5.71
C GLY A 429 -53.88 34.46 -6.99
N GLY A 430 -54.22 33.77 -8.08
CA GLY A 430 -53.63 34.01 -9.41
C GLY A 430 -52.77 32.86 -9.96
N ALA A 431 -53.25 32.26 -11.05
CA ALA A 431 -52.51 31.33 -11.91
C ALA A 431 -52.15 32.05 -13.24
N PRO A 432 -51.83 31.36 -14.35
CA PRO A 432 -50.52 30.79 -14.66
C PRO A 432 -49.93 31.34 -15.98
N GLY A 433 -48.70 30.95 -16.34
CA GLY A 433 -48.02 31.46 -17.54
C GLY A 433 -47.01 30.52 -18.20
N ARG A 434 -47.53 29.44 -18.82
CA ARG A 434 -46.95 28.59 -19.89
C ARG A 434 -45.54 28.02 -19.72
#